data_AF-A8TPY7-F1
#
_entry.id   AF-A8TPY7-F1
#
_cell.length_a   1.000
_cell.length_b   1.000
_cell.length_c   1.000
_cell.angle_alpha   90.00
_cell.angle_beta   90.00
_cell.angle_gamma   90.00
#
_symmetry.space_group_name_H-M   'P 1'
#
loop_
_entity.id
_entity.type
_entity.pdbx_description
1 polymer ?
#
loop_
_entity_poly.entity_id
_entity_poly.type
_entity_poly.pdbx_seq_one_letter_code
_entity_poly.pdbx_strand_id
1 'polypeptide(L)'
;MPAIGSEASLSLADKATLQAAMQRHVDSQSVDGALLYLDPAGDVQALHPVTAHPMILSMGPHFVLCFDFRDAKGKDVPVDFYMAKKSMGYVVFHTAVADRKLLRQLMDSGRVRRVP
;
A
#
# COMPACT_ATOMS: atom_id res chain seq x y z
N MET A 1 -9.59 -28.78 3.70
CA MET A 1 -9.20 -27.61 2.90
C MET A 1 -10.40 -26.66 2.88
N PRO A 2 -10.31 -25.41 3.39
CA PRO A 2 -11.44 -24.50 3.31
C PRO A 2 -11.48 -23.79 1.95
N ALA A 3 -12.71 -23.59 1.49
CA ALA A 3 -13.10 -23.09 0.19
C ALA A 3 -12.49 -21.73 -0.15
N ILE A 4 -12.12 -21.58 -1.43
CA ILE A 4 -11.80 -20.30 -2.06
C ILE A 4 -13.10 -19.47 -2.06
N GLY A 5 -13.22 -18.58 -1.08
CA GLY A 5 -14.35 -17.66 -0.97
C GLY A 5 -14.34 -16.68 -2.13
N SER A 6 -15.44 -16.70 -2.89
CA SER A 6 -15.96 -15.71 -3.84
C SER A 6 -15.14 -14.42 -3.99
N GLU A 7 -14.70 -14.13 -5.23
CA GLU A 7 -14.23 -12.80 -5.68
C GLU A 7 -15.38 -11.78 -5.59
N ALA A 8 -15.80 -11.44 -4.39
CA ALA A 8 -16.73 -10.34 -4.16
C ALA A 8 -16.00 -9.06 -4.57
N SER A 9 -16.45 -8.45 -5.67
CA SER A 9 -16.03 -7.11 -6.07
C SER A 9 -16.17 -6.16 -4.90
N LEU A 10 -15.08 -5.48 -4.56
CA LEU A 10 -14.97 -4.53 -3.46
C LEU A 10 -16.01 -3.42 -3.64
N SER A 11 -16.88 -3.22 -2.65
CA SER A 11 -17.88 -2.15 -2.70
C SER A 11 -17.22 -0.77 -2.73
N LEU A 12 -17.90 0.25 -3.25
CA LEU A 12 -17.37 1.63 -3.22
C LEU A 12 -17.04 2.08 -1.79
N ALA A 13 -17.89 1.72 -0.81
CA ALA A 13 -17.66 2.03 0.60
C ALA A 13 -16.41 1.34 1.15
N ASP A 14 -16.18 0.07 0.79
CA ASP A 14 -14.98 -0.67 1.17
C ASP A 14 -13.72 -0.08 0.52
N LYS A 15 -13.77 0.32 -0.76
CA LYS A 15 -12.66 1.00 -1.45
C LYS A 15 -12.31 2.32 -0.75
N ALA A 16 -13.30 3.12 -0.40
CA ALA A 16 -13.11 4.36 0.34
C ALA A 16 -12.52 4.11 1.74
N THR A 17 -12.96 3.05 2.43
CA THR A 17 -12.45 2.67 3.75
C THR A 17 -10.99 2.21 3.68
N LEU A 18 -10.61 1.45 2.64
CA LEU A 18 -9.22 1.06 2.38
C LEU A 18 -8.33 2.28 2.18
N GLN A 19 -8.73 3.20 1.29
CA GLN A 19 -7.94 4.40 1.01
C GLN A 19 -7.82 5.31 2.23
N ALA A 20 -8.91 5.50 2.98
CA ALA A 20 -8.88 6.28 4.21
C ALA A 20 -7.99 5.62 5.27
N ALA A 21 -8.01 4.29 5.40
CA ALA A 21 -7.15 3.57 6.33
C ALA A 21 -5.66 3.68 5.94
N MET A 22 -5.34 3.63 4.64
CA MET A 22 -3.97 3.84 4.16
C MET A 22 -3.50 5.27 4.44
N GLN A 23 -4.31 6.29 4.13
CA GLN A 23 -3.96 7.68 4.38
C GLN A 23 -3.72 7.93 5.87
N ARG A 24 -4.63 7.46 6.74
CA ARG A 24 -4.45 7.55 8.20
C ARG A 24 -3.18 6.84 8.67
N HIS A 25 -2.82 5.70 8.06
CA HIS A 25 -1.57 5.02 8.38
C HIS A 25 -0.36 5.91 8.06
N VAL A 26 -0.30 6.47 6.84
CA VAL A 26 0.75 7.41 6.44
C VAL A 26 0.82 8.60 7.39
N ASP A 27 -0.31 9.24 7.69
CA ASP A 27 -0.36 10.39 8.59
C ASP A 27 0.13 10.02 10.00
N SER A 28 -0.27 8.85 10.52
CA SER A 28 0.11 8.38 11.86
C SER A 28 1.58 7.96 12.01
N GLN A 29 2.24 7.64 10.89
CA GLN A 29 3.65 7.24 10.86
C GLN A 29 4.56 8.38 10.39
N SER A 30 3.98 9.51 9.97
CA SER A 30 4.74 10.65 9.50
C SER A 30 5.34 11.42 10.68
N VAL A 31 6.59 11.83 10.53
CA VAL A 31 7.32 12.74 11.42
C VAL A 31 7.55 14.03 10.64
N ASP A 32 7.04 15.15 11.15
CA ASP A 32 7.11 16.45 10.48
C ASP A 32 6.61 16.44 9.01
N GLY A 33 5.56 15.66 8.74
CA GLY A 33 4.98 15.53 7.41
C GLY A 33 5.77 14.63 6.43
N ALA A 34 6.74 13.86 6.93
CA ALA A 34 7.47 12.88 6.15
C ALA A 34 7.37 11.47 6.76
N LEU A 35 7.16 10.47 5.91
CA LEU A 35 7.35 9.08 6.30
C LEU A 35 8.85 8.78 6.35
N LEU A 36 9.35 8.37 7.52
CA LEU A 36 10.75 7.99 7.67
C LEU A 36 10.98 6.56 7.17
N TYR A 37 11.99 6.39 6.33
CA TYR A 37 12.39 5.11 5.78
C TYR A 37 13.87 4.85 6.05
N LEU A 38 14.18 3.74 6.70
CA LEU A 38 15.54 3.25 6.84
C LEU A 38 15.89 2.42 5.62
N ASP A 39 16.83 2.89 4.81
CA ASP A 39 17.27 2.16 3.62
C ASP A 39 18.23 1.01 3.95
N PRO A 40 18.49 0.09 3.01
CA PRO A 40 19.41 -1.03 3.24
C PRO A 40 20.87 -0.63 3.44
N ALA A 41 21.27 0.60 3.10
CA ALA A 41 22.60 1.12 3.39
C ALA A 41 22.72 1.61 4.84
N GLY A 42 21.58 1.80 5.53
CA GLY A 42 21.50 2.25 6.91
C GLY A 42 21.16 3.74 7.06
N ASP A 43 20.85 4.43 5.96
CA ASP A 43 20.49 5.84 5.98
C ASP A 43 18.98 6.02 6.21
N VAL A 44 18.61 6.97 7.08
CA VAL A 44 17.21 7.36 7.29
C VAL A 44 16.84 8.45 6.28
N GLN A 45 15.86 8.16 5.44
CA GLN A 45 15.34 9.06 4.42
C GLN A 45 13.96 9.59 4.82
N ALA A 46 13.73 10.87 4.57
CA ALA A 46 12.42 11.50 4.69
C ALA A 46 11.68 11.40 3.35
N LEU A 47 10.52 10.75 3.35
CA LEU A 47 9.66 10.60 2.20
C LEU A 47 8.41 11.46 2.36
N HIS A 48 8.22 12.44 1.49
CA HIS A 48 7.09 13.35 1.51
C HIS A 48 5.93 12.81 0.65
N PRO A 49 4.71 12.65 1.20
CA PRO A 49 3.57 12.16 0.43
C PRO A 49 3.23 13.10 -0.73
N VAL A 50 2.96 12.55 -1.92
CA VAL A 50 2.53 13.32 -3.10
C VAL A 50 1.11 12.95 -3.51
N THR A 51 0.86 11.68 -3.86
CA THR A 51 -0.47 11.26 -4.34
C THR A 51 -0.72 9.78 -4.04
N ALA A 52 -1.86 9.51 -3.39
CA ALA A 52 -2.42 8.17 -3.24
C ALA A 52 -3.12 7.75 -4.54
N HIS A 53 -2.78 6.58 -5.08
CA HIS A 53 -3.39 6.12 -6.34
C HIS A 53 -4.82 5.59 -6.10
N PRO A 54 -5.78 5.87 -7.00
CA PRO A 54 -7.14 5.33 -6.90
C PRO A 54 -7.21 3.81 -7.14
N MET A 55 -6.18 3.24 -7.76
CA MET A 55 -6.14 1.82 -8.10
C MET A 55 -5.88 0.97 -6.86
N ILE A 56 -6.75 -0.02 -6.62
CA ILE A 56 -6.61 -1.02 -5.57
C ILE A 56 -6.35 -2.37 -6.25
N LEU A 57 -5.39 -3.11 -5.72
CA LEU A 57 -5.12 -4.48 -6.15
C LEU A 57 -5.55 -5.47 -5.07
N SER A 58 -6.13 -6.60 -5.45
CA SER A 58 -6.43 -7.71 -4.56
C SER A 58 -5.28 -8.72 -4.53
N MET A 59 -5.03 -9.31 -3.36
CA MET A 59 -4.02 -10.34 -3.11
C MET A 59 -4.63 -11.40 -2.18
N GLY A 60 -5.41 -12.33 -2.73
CA GLY A 60 -6.24 -13.21 -1.92
C GLY A 60 -7.20 -12.40 -1.03
N PRO A 61 -7.20 -12.57 0.30
CA PRO A 61 -8.03 -11.77 1.22
C PRO A 61 -7.43 -10.40 1.57
N HIS A 62 -6.28 -10.05 0.98
CA HIS A 62 -5.54 -8.82 1.27
C HIS A 62 -5.60 -7.84 0.09
N PHE A 63 -5.12 -6.63 0.32
CA PHE A 63 -5.14 -5.56 -0.68
C PHE A 63 -3.77 -4.89 -0.78
N VAL A 64 -3.46 -4.34 -1.95
CA VAL A 64 -2.27 -3.52 -2.19
C VAL A 64 -2.71 -2.16 -2.72
N LEU A 65 -2.25 -1.10 -2.08
CA LEU A 65 -2.48 0.28 -2.48
C LEU A 65 -1.14 0.97 -2.74
N CYS A 66 -1.03 1.66 -3.87
CA CYS A 66 0.17 2.38 -4.26
C CYS A 66 0.08 3.86 -3.86
N PHE A 67 1.19 4.43 -3.40
CA PHE A 67 1.29 5.84 -3.03
C PHE A 67 2.62 6.38 -3.51
N ASP A 68 2.60 7.49 -4.23
CA ASP A 68 3.82 8.20 -4.63
C ASP A 68 4.31 9.15 -3.53
N PHE A 69 5.59 9.04 -3.20
CA PHE A 69 6.32 9.94 -2.32
C PHE A 69 7.47 10.61 -3.07
N ARG A 70 8.08 11.62 -2.45
CA ARG A 70 9.35 12.22 -2.89
C ARG A 70 10.39 12.23 -1.79
N ASP A 71 11.64 11.97 -2.15
CA ASP A 71 12.77 12.15 -1.24
C ASP A 71 13.21 13.61 -1.14
N ALA A 72 14.21 13.88 -0.29
CA ALA A 72 14.79 15.22 -0.10
C ALA A 72 15.44 15.80 -1.38
N LYS A 73 15.73 14.99 -2.40
CA LYS A 73 16.27 15.41 -3.70
C LYS A 73 15.15 15.65 -4.72
N GLY A 74 13.89 15.51 -4.33
CA GLY A 74 12.72 15.63 -5.19
C GLY A 74 12.51 14.44 -6.11
N LYS A 75 13.22 13.32 -5.90
CA LYS A 75 13.06 12.11 -6.70
C LYS A 75 11.82 11.35 -6.24
N ASP A 76 11.03 10.86 -7.19
CA ASP A 76 9.86 10.05 -6.89
C ASP A 76 10.28 8.69 -6.30
N VAL A 77 9.66 8.36 -5.17
CA VAL A 77 9.85 7.12 -4.42
C VAL A 77 8.47 6.45 -4.28
N PRO A 78 8.19 5.40 -5.07
CA PRO A 78 6.93 4.69 -4.93
C PRO A 78 6.92 3.84 -3.65
N VAL A 79 5.80 3.85 -2.95
CA VAL A 79 5.56 3.03 -1.77
C VAL A 79 4.28 2.23 -1.97
N ASP A 80 4.39 0.92 -1.81
CA ASP A 80 3.25 0.00 -1.91
C ASP A 80 2.86 -0.48 -0.50
N PHE A 81 1.62 -0.23 -0.09
CA PHE A 81 1.06 -0.61 1.21
C PHE A 81 0.20 -1.86 1.07
N TYR A 82 0.56 -2.90 1.81
CA TYR A 82 -0.16 -4.17 1.84
C TYR A 82 -1.07 -4.20 3.07
N MET A 83 -2.35 -4.39 2.83
CA MET A 83 -3.41 -4.18 3.81
C MET A 83 -4.21 -5.44 4.07
N ALA A 84 -4.55 -5.68 5.33
CA ALA A 84 -5.41 -6.76 5.77
C ALA A 84 -6.66 -6.20 6.46
N LYS A 85 -7.79 -6.90 6.30
CA LYS A 85 -9.04 -6.56 6.99
C LYS A 85 -8.92 -6.90 8.49
N LYS A 86 -9.35 -5.96 9.34
CA LYS A 86 -9.61 -6.14 10.78
C LYS A 86 -11.11 -5.94 11.05
N SER A 87 -11.55 -6.22 12.28
CA SER A 87 -12.96 -6.12 12.70
C SER A 87 -13.64 -4.78 12.36
N MET A 88 -12.90 -3.67 12.42
CA MET A 88 -13.44 -2.31 12.17
C MET A 88 -12.68 -1.54 11.08
N GLY A 89 -12.06 -2.21 10.11
CA GLY A 89 -11.40 -1.52 9.00
C GLY A 89 -10.25 -2.32 8.40
N TYR A 90 -9.21 -1.61 7.97
CA TYR A 90 -8.02 -2.20 7.37
C TYR A 90 -6.77 -1.70 8.06
N VAL A 91 -5.74 -2.54 8.10
CA VAL A 91 -4.43 -2.21 8.65
C VAL A 91 -3.35 -2.56 7.67
N VAL A 92 -2.30 -1.74 7.62
CA VAL A 92 -1.07 -2.06 6.88
C VAL A 92 -0.32 -3.13 7.66
N PHE A 93 0.02 -4.24 7.00
CA PHE A 93 0.87 -5.29 7.58
C PHE A 93 2.25 -5.38 6.93
N HIS A 94 2.41 -4.77 5.74
CA HIS A 94 3.69 -4.67 5.06
C HIS A 94 3.74 -3.40 4.21
N THR A 95 4.92 -2.80 4.15
CA THR A 95 5.21 -1.58 3.38
C THR A 95 6.44 -1.86 2.53
N ALA A 96 6.30 -1.76 1.22
CA ALA A 96 7.40 -1.92 0.27
C ALA A 96 7.80 -0.55 -0.26
N VAL A 97 8.93 -0.03 0.22
CA VAL A 97 9.47 1.28 -0.19
C VAL A 97 10.47 1.09 -1.32
N ALA A 98 10.28 1.82 -2.43
CA ALA A 98 11.12 1.75 -3.62
C ALA A 98 11.27 0.34 -4.24
N ASP A 99 10.43 -0.62 -3.86
CA ASP A 99 10.48 -2.00 -4.33
C ASP A 99 9.35 -2.33 -5.31
N ARG A 100 9.41 -1.67 -6.47
CA ARG A 100 8.52 -2.02 -7.59
C ARG A 100 8.75 -3.44 -8.12
N LYS A 101 9.85 -4.12 -7.76
CA LYS A 101 10.13 -5.47 -8.25
C LYS A 101 9.19 -6.47 -7.59
N LEU A 102 8.99 -6.36 -6.27
CA LEU A 102 8.05 -7.21 -5.54
C LEU A 102 6.64 -7.13 -6.15
N LEU A 103 6.09 -5.92 -6.31
CA LEU A 103 4.74 -5.77 -6.86
C LEU A 103 4.62 -6.35 -8.26
N ARG A 104 5.60 -6.09 -9.15
CA ARG A 104 5.63 -6.68 -10.50
C ARG A 104 5.64 -8.20 -10.48
N GLN A 105 6.49 -8.82 -9.65
CA GLN A 105 6.53 -10.28 -9.53
C GLN A 105 5.19 -10.87 -9.05
N LEU A 106 4.50 -10.19 -8.14
CA LEU A 106 3.18 -10.60 -7.68
C LEU A 106 2.11 -10.46 -8.77
N MET A 107 2.19 -9.43 -9.60
CA MET A 107 1.31 -9.26 -10.77
C MET A 107 1.60 -10.31 -11.85
N ASP A 108 2.86 -10.52 -12.20
CA ASP A 108 3.31 -11.47 -13.24
C ASP A 108 2.96 -12.92 -12.85
N SER A 109 3.03 -13.26 -11.57
CA SER A 109 2.61 -14.57 -11.05
C SER A 109 1.09 -14.72 -10.86
N GLY A 110 0.31 -13.67 -11.15
CA GLY A 110 -1.15 -13.66 -11.01
C GLY A 110 -1.65 -13.68 -9.56
N ARG A 111 -0.76 -13.48 -8.58
CA ARG A 111 -1.09 -13.39 -7.14
C ARG A 111 -1.76 -12.09 -6.77
N VAL A 112 -1.50 -11.04 -7.55
CA VAL A 112 -2.12 -9.73 -7.42
C VAL A 112 -2.90 -9.40 -8.68
N ARG A 113 -4.13 -8.91 -8.54
CA ARG A 113 -4.99 -8.52 -9.64
C ARG A 113 -5.65 -7.17 -9.36
N ARG A 114 -5.94 -6.41 -10.42
CA ARG A 114 -6.70 -5.17 -10.26
C ARG A 114 -8.11 -5.48 -9.81
N VAL A 115 -8.57 -4.78 -8.77
CA VAL A 115 -9.96 -4.81 -8.37
C VAL A 115 -10.79 -4.06 -9.42
N PRO A 116 -11.83 -4.69 -10.01
CA PRO A 116 -12.73 -4.02 -10.94
C PRO A 116 -13.49 -2.87 -10.28
#